data_AF-A0AAU2IRI5-F1
#
_entry.id   AF-A0AAU2IRI5-F1
#
_cell.length_a   1.000
_cell.length_b   1.000
_cell.length_c   1.000
_cell.angle_alpha   90.00
_cell.angle_beta   90.00
_cell.angle_gamma   90.00
#
_symmetry.space_group_name_H-M   'P 1'
#
loop_
_entity.id
_entity.type
_entity.pdbx_description
1 polymer ?
#
loop_
_entity_poly.entity_id
_entity_poly.type
_entity_poly.pdbx_seq_one_letter_code
_entity_poly.pdbx_strand_id
1 'polypeptide(L)'
;MPQMQPAEALATCEQALRSLIATVLAKKLGKDWVSQVFPEERVIKIRGIRDEEAGRRTRRGVASVPSSELAYAQFFDILALLKKYWADFKPALGNQSETLGLLSRFEALRNSVAHSRDLLPFEEELLSGIAGEIRNRVTIYMSSQDLTGDYFARIDSVTDSLGNCIDSFPPDPMEPGVALRTRAVLHPGDTITFRCRGTDPQSRDLTWWVLPTRDTDNPRYTGRDLDIVWRVSSADIAARRDVHIYMKSSGPYHRVNAGEGFDYCATFIYTVLPGEDSTRTTS
;
A
#
# COMPACT_ATOMS: atom_id res chain seq x y z
N MET A 1 -5.51 1.08 22.67
CA MET A 1 -5.30 1.46 21.25
C MET A 1 -6.52 2.25 20.79
N PRO A 2 -6.38 3.24 19.90
CA PRO A 2 -7.54 3.92 19.34
C PRO A 2 -8.45 2.91 18.62
N GLN A 3 -9.77 3.06 18.80
CA GLN A 3 -10.78 2.24 18.14
C GLN A 3 -10.75 2.53 16.63
N MET A 4 -10.56 1.48 15.82
CA MET A 4 -10.59 1.62 14.36
C MET A 4 -12.04 1.75 13.91
N GLN A 5 -12.30 2.64 12.96
CA GLN A 5 -13.60 2.67 12.29
C GLN A 5 -13.80 1.37 11.48
N PRO A 6 -15.04 0.90 11.24
CA PRO A 6 -15.27 -0.41 10.62
C PRO A 6 -14.54 -0.59 9.27
N ALA A 7 -14.56 0.43 8.40
CA ALA A 7 -13.86 0.37 7.12
C ALA A 7 -12.33 0.27 7.27
N GLU A 8 -11.76 0.96 8.26
CA GLU A 8 -10.34 0.91 8.58
C GLU A 8 -9.94 -0.45 9.15
N ALA A 9 -10.75 -1.01 10.06
CA ALA A 9 -10.54 -2.33 10.64
C ALA A 9 -10.55 -3.42 9.55
N LEU A 10 -11.51 -3.33 8.62
CA LEU A 10 -11.59 -4.24 7.47
C LEU A 10 -10.33 -4.16 6.61
N ALA A 11 -9.97 -2.96 6.16
CA ALA A 11 -8.81 -2.75 5.31
C ALA A 11 -7.51 -3.21 6.00
N THR A 12 -7.36 -2.90 7.29
CA THR A 12 -6.17 -3.26 8.08
C THR A 12 -5.97 -4.77 8.19
N CYS A 13 -7.03 -5.50 8.55
CA CYS A 13 -6.96 -6.95 8.70
C CYS A 13 -6.71 -7.64 7.35
N GLU A 14 -7.48 -7.29 6.31
CA GLU A 14 -7.31 -7.91 5.00
C GLU A 14 -5.92 -7.60 4.43
N GLN A 15 -5.43 -6.37 4.58
CA GLN A 15 -4.09 -6.01 4.11
C GLN A 15 -3.01 -6.82 4.83
N ALA A 16 -3.09 -6.95 6.16
CA ALA A 16 -2.13 -7.75 6.93
C ALA A 16 -2.11 -9.22 6.45
N LEU A 17 -3.27 -9.83 6.21
CA LEU A 17 -3.35 -11.20 5.70
C LEU A 17 -2.80 -11.32 4.27
N ARG A 18 -3.13 -10.38 3.37
CA ARG A 18 -2.58 -10.35 2.01
C ARG A 18 -1.06 -10.24 2.03
N SER A 19 -0.53 -9.38 2.91
CA SER A 19 0.92 -9.22 3.14
C SER A 19 1.58 -10.54 3.54
N LEU A 20 0.98 -11.21 4.53
CA LEU A 20 1.46 -12.50 5.05
C LEU A 20 1.49 -13.55 3.95
N ILE A 21 0.38 -13.71 3.24
CA ILE A 21 0.23 -14.69 2.16
C ILE A 21 1.28 -14.44 1.07
N ALA A 22 1.38 -13.19 0.60
CA ALA A 22 2.34 -12.85 -0.45
C ALA A 22 3.77 -13.17 -0.04
N THR A 23 4.17 -12.83 1.18
CA THR A 23 5.54 -13.04 1.67
C THR A 23 5.87 -14.52 1.83
N VAL A 24 5.01 -15.26 2.54
CA VAL A 24 5.26 -16.69 2.84
C VAL A 24 5.22 -17.53 1.56
N LEU A 25 4.25 -17.28 0.68
CA LEU A 25 4.10 -18.08 -0.54
C LEU A 25 5.11 -17.69 -1.62
N ALA A 26 5.50 -16.41 -1.74
CA ALA A 26 6.61 -16.03 -2.62
C ALA A 26 7.93 -16.67 -2.18
N LYS A 27 8.22 -16.71 -0.87
CA LYS A 27 9.40 -17.37 -0.33
C LYS A 27 9.40 -18.88 -0.59
N LYS A 28 8.23 -19.52 -0.55
CA LYS A 28 8.08 -20.97 -0.73
C LYS A 28 8.02 -21.42 -2.19
N LEU A 29 7.32 -20.69 -3.05
CA LEU A 29 6.95 -21.10 -4.41
C LEU A 29 7.53 -20.21 -5.51
N GLY A 30 8.23 -19.13 -5.14
CA GLY A 30 8.87 -18.19 -6.06
C GLY A 30 7.94 -17.10 -6.60
N LYS A 31 8.43 -16.35 -7.58
CA LYS A 31 7.78 -15.12 -8.10
C LYS A 31 6.40 -15.36 -8.75
N ASP A 32 6.16 -16.56 -9.30
CA ASP A 32 4.91 -16.94 -9.95
C ASP A 32 4.04 -17.84 -9.05
N TRP A 33 4.06 -17.60 -7.75
CA TRP A 33 3.29 -18.41 -6.80
C TRP A 33 1.78 -18.29 -7.01
N VAL A 34 1.29 -17.13 -7.49
CA VAL A 34 -0.15 -16.87 -7.61
C VAL A 34 -0.80 -17.85 -8.61
N SER A 35 -0.17 -18.06 -9.77
CA SER A 35 -0.60 -19.02 -10.80
C SER A 35 -0.56 -20.48 -10.32
N GLN A 36 0.23 -20.78 -9.29
CA GLN A 36 0.38 -22.13 -8.74
C GLN A 36 -0.64 -22.44 -7.64
N VAL A 37 -1.13 -21.41 -6.92
CA VAL A 37 -2.01 -21.63 -5.76
C VAL A 37 -3.48 -21.44 -6.07
N PHE A 38 -3.82 -20.61 -7.05
CA PHE A 38 -5.18 -20.43 -7.51
C PHE A 38 -5.50 -21.32 -8.71
N PRO A 39 -6.70 -21.92 -8.79
CA PRO A 39 -7.18 -22.55 -10.01
C PRO A 39 -7.19 -21.54 -11.17
N GLU A 40 -6.92 -22.01 -12.38
CA GLU A 40 -6.85 -21.15 -13.57
C GLU A 40 -8.12 -20.31 -13.78
N GLU A 41 -9.30 -20.91 -13.63
CA GLU A 41 -10.58 -20.21 -13.69
C GLU A 41 -10.68 -19.06 -12.66
N ARG A 42 -10.10 -19.26 -11.47
CA ARG A 42 -10.10 -18.24 -10.42
C ARG A 42 -9.14 -17.10 -10.75
N VAL A 43 -7.96 -17.42 -11.27
CA VAL A 43 -6.99 -16.41 -11.76
C VAL A 43 -7.63 -15.57 -12.86
N ILE A 44 -8.33 -16.19 -13.82
CA ILE A 44 -9.06 -15.49 -14.88
C ILE A 44 -10.10 -14.54 -14.27
N LYS A 45 -10.88 -14.99 -13.28
CA LYS A 45 -11.87 -14.14 -12.62
C LYS A 45 -11.24 -12.97 -11.86
N ILE A 46 -10.15 -13.20 -11.14
CA ILE A 46 -9.40 -12.16 -10.42
C ILE A 46 -8.86 -11.11 -11.39
N ARG A 47 -8.26 -11.56 -12.51
CA ARG A 47 -7.78 -10.68 -13.59
C ARG A 47 -8.93 -9.93 -14.25
N GLY A 48 -10.06 -10.59 -14.50
CA GLY A 48 -11.27 -9.95 -15.03
C GLY A 48 -11.79 -8.83 -14.12
N ILE A 49 -11.85 -9.05 -12.80
CA ILE A 49 -12.23 -8.02 -11.82
C ILE A 49 -11.24 -6.84 -11.87
N ARG A 50 -9.93 -7.13 -11.93
CA ARG A 50 -8.90 -6.10 -12.06
C ARG A 50 -9.10 -5.28 -13.33
N ASP A 51 -9.31 -5.94 -14.47
CA ASP A 51 -9.41 -5.30 -15.77
C ASP A 51 -10.72 -4.50 -15.92
N GLU A 52 -11.83 -4.99 -15.35
CA GLU A 52 -13.10 -4.25 -15.23
C GLU A 52 -12.96 -3.03 -14.32
N GLU A 53 -12.33 -3.18 -13.16
CA GLU A 53 -12.07 -2.08 -12.23
C GLU A 53 -11.15 -1.04 -12.87
N ALA A 54 -10.09 -1.48 -13.56
CA ALA A 54 -9.23 -0.64 -14.37
C ALA A 54 -10.06 0.12 -15.41
N GLY A 55 -10.88 -0.57 -16.21
CA GLY A 55 -11.74 0.07 -17.21
C GLY A 55 -12.69 1.10 -16.61
N ARG A 56 -13.35 0.78 -15.49
CA ARG A 56 -14.31 1.67 -14.82
C ARG A 56 -13.62 2.89 -14.21
N ARG A 57 -12.49 2.69 -13.54
CA ARG A 57 -11.74 3.77 -12.88
C ARG A 57 -11.01 4.65 -13.88
N THR A 58 -10.40 4.07 -14.92
CA THR A 58 -9.77 4.84 -16.01
C THR A 58 -10.79 5.72 -16.73
N ARG A 59 -12.02 5.25 -16.96
CA ARG A 59 -13.11 6.10 -17.50
C ARG A 59 -13.49 7.28 -16.59
N ARG A 60 -13.18 7.20 -15.29
CA ARG A 60 -13.38 8.27 -14.30
C ARG A 60 -12.12 9.10 -14.06
N GLY A 61 -11.10 8.94 -14.90
CA GLY A 61 -9.84 9.70 -14.82
C GLY A 61 -8.77 9.10 -13.90
N VAL A 62 -8.94 7.86 -13.43
CA VAL A 62 -7.94 7.18 -12.60
C VAL A 62 -6.85 6.56 -13.49
N ALA A 63 -5.60 6.98 -13.30
CA ALA A 63 -4.44 6.66 -14.10
C ALA A 63 -3.95 5.22 -13.96
N SER A 64 -4.12 4.58 -12.80
CA SER A 64 -3.78 3.18 -12.60
C SER A 64 -4.66 2.51 -11.54
N VAL A 65 -4.61 1.19 -11.47
CA VAL A 65 -5.19 0.40 -10.39
C VAL A 65 -4.11 -0.56 -9.86
N PRO A 66 -4.23 -1.07 -8.61
CA PRO A 66 -3.27 -2.01 -8.05
C PRO A 66 -2.88 -3.13 -9.02
N SER A 67 -1.59 -3.44 -9.12
CA SER A 67 -1.10 -4.46 -10.07
C SER A 67 -1.17 -5.88 -9.49
N SER A 68 -1.16 -6.01 -8.17
CA SER A 68 -1.16 -7.30 -7.46
C SER A 68 -2.49 -8.02 -7.63
N GLU A 69 -2.46 -9.26 -8.13
CA GLU A 69 -3.65 -10.10 -8.26
C GLU A 69 -4.33 -10.36 -6.91
N LEU A 70 -3.53 -10.45 -5.84
CA LEU A 70 -4.04 -10.67 -4.49
C LEU A 70 -4.88 -9.49 -3.96
N ALA A 71 -4.68 -8.27 -4.49
CA ALA A 71 -5.49 -7.10 -4.14
C ALA A 71 -6.96 -7.26 -4.57
N TYR A 72 -7.23 -8.09 -5.59
CA TYR A 72 -8.56 -8.36 -6.12
C TYR A 72 -9.13 -9.70 -5.66
N ALA A 73 -8.35 -10.48 -4.92
CA ALA A 73 -8.81 -11.69 -4.26
C ALA A 73 -9.84 -11.33 -3.17
N GLN A 74 -10.92 -12.11 -3.12
CA GLN A 74 -11.98 -11.96 -2.14
C GLN A 74 -11.54 -12.54 -0.79
N PHE A 75 -12.21 -12.15 0.29
CA PHE A 75 -11.83 -12.64 1.62
C PHE A 75 -11.88 -14.17 1.74
N PHE A 76 -12.86 -14.82 1.11
CA PHE A 76 -12.92 -16.29 1.10
C PHE A 76 -11.72 -16.93 0.38
N ASP A 77 -11.11 -16.26 -0.61
CA ASP A 77 -9.88 -16.73 -1.26
C ASP A 77 -8.72 -16.72 -0.27
N ILE A 78 -8.61 -15.64 0.50
CA ILE A 78 -7.63 -15.48 1.58
C ILE A 78 -7.79 -16.63 2.59
N LEU A 79 -9.02 -16.89 3.05
CA LEU A 79 -9.29 -18.00 3.98
C LEU A 79 -8.97 -19.37 3.40
N ALA A 80 -9.26 -19.60 2.11
CA ALA A 80 -8.95 -20.86 1.45
C ALA A 80 -7.44 -21.11 1.37
N LEU A 81 -6.66 -20.07 1.03
CA LEU A 81 -5.19 -20.15 1.02
C LEU A 81 -4.64 -20.42 2.42
N LEU A 82 -5.12 -19.69 3.44
CA LEU A 82 -4.70 -19.90 4.83
C LEU A 82 -4.96 -21.33 5.28
N LYS A 83 -6.14 -21.89 4.97
CA LYS A 83 -6.48 -23.28 5.31
C LYS A 83 -5.57 -24.29 4.60
N LYS A 84 -5.32 -24.09 3.31
CA LYS A 84 -4.51 -25.00 2.48
C LYS A 84 -3.05 -25.05 2.91
N TYR A 85 -2.47 -23.90 3.23
CA TYR A 85 -1.05 -23.75 3.58
C TYR A 85 -0.85 -23.44 5.07
N TRP A 86 -1.75 -23.92 5.93
CA TRP A 86 -1.74 -23.53 7.35
C TRP A 86 -0.41 -23.81 8.05
N ALA A 87 0.25 -24.92 7.71
CA ALA A 87 1.56 -25.26 8.28
C ALA A 87 2.59 -24.14 8.09
N ASP A 88 2.55 -23.43 6.95
CA ASP A 88 3.46 -22.34 6.64
C ASP A 88 3.07 -21.03 7.36
N PHE A 89 1.78 -20.82 7.63
CA PHE A 89 1.26 -19.63 8.32
C PHE A 89 1.18 -19.78 9.84
N LYS A 90 1.24 -21.01 10.35
CA LYS A 90 1.16 -21.34 11.79
C LYS A 90 2.15 -20.53 12.64
N PRO A 91 3.41 -20.29 12.24
CA PRO A 91 4.32 -19.49 13.06
C PRO A 91 3.88 -18.02 13.19
N ALA A 92 3.09 -17.52 12.23
CA ALA A 92 2.57 -16.15 12.25
C ALA A 92 1.24 -16.04 12.99
N LEU A 93 0.35 -16.99 12.73
CA LEU A 93 -1.05 -16.89 13.13
C LEU A 93 -1.36 -17.71 14.39
N GLY A 94 -0.50 -18.65 14.77
CA GLY A 94 -0.67 -19.48 15.97
C GLY A 94 -1.63 -20.65 15.76
N ASN A 95 -2.56 -20.83 16.68
CA ASN A 95 -3.50 -21.96 16.65
C ASN A 95 -4.51 -21.81 15.50
N GLN A 96 -4.73 -22.90 14.74
CA GLN A 96 -5.62 -22.94 13.59
C GLN A 96 -7.08 -22.71 13.93
N SER A 97 -7.62 -23.47 14.89
CA SER A 97 -9.05 -23.40 15.20
C SER A 97 -9.43 -22.05 15.80
N GLU A 98 -8.57 -21.52 16.67
CA GLU A 98 -8.73 -20.19 17.27
C GLU A 98 -8.73 -19.11 16.20
N THR A 99 -7.68 -19.05 15.37
CA THR A 99 -7.53 -17.98 14.38
C THR A 99 -8.59 -18.06 13.29
N LEU A 100 -8.88 -19.25 12.77
CA LEU A 100 -9.95 -19.40 11.78
C LEU A 100 -11.32 -19.10 12.38
N GLY A 101 -11.52 -19.34 13.68
CA GLY A 101 -12.72 -18.93 14.41
C GLY A 101 -12.87 -17.40 14.44
N LEU A 102 -11.80 -16.67 14.77
CA LEU A 102 -11.77 -15.21 14.73
C LEU A 102 -12.04 -14.68 13.31
N LEU A 103 -11.35 -15.23 12.31
CA LEU A 103 -11.50 -14.80 10.92
C LEU A 103 -12.90 -15.13 10.35
N SER A 104 -13.56 -16.18 10.83
CA SER A 104 -14.94 -16.48 10.48
C SER A 104 -15.92 -15.45 11.06
N ARG A 105 -15.70 -15.00 12.31
CA ARG A 105 -16.47 -13.89 12.89
C ARG A 105 -16.24 -12.59 12.12
N PHE A 106 -14.98 -12.31 11.77
CA PHE A 106 -14.62 -11.16 10.94
C PHE A 106 -15.32 -11.19 9.57
N GLU A 107 -15.38 -12.36 8.91
CA GLU A 107 -16.10 -12.51 7.63
C GLU A 107 -17.59 -12.20 7.76
N ALA A 108 -18.24 -12.66 8.83
CA ALA A 108 -19.65 -12.38 9.07
C ALA A 108 -19.91 -10.87 9.24
N LEU A 109 -19.07 -10.18 10.02
CA LEU A 109 -19.13 -8.73 10.23
C LEU A 109 -18.85 -7.95 8.94
N ARG A 110 -17.83 -8.37 8.18
CA ARG A 110 -17.52 -7.80 6.86
C ARG A 110 -18.72 -7.89 5.92
N ASN A 111 -19.43 -9.01 5.91
CA ASN A 111 -20.61 -9.18 5.06
C ASN A 111 -21.73 -8.22 5.47
N SER A 112 -21.95 -7.99 6.76
CA SER A 112 -22.90 -6.96 7.24
C SER A 112 -22.54 -5.56 6.72
N VAL A 113 -21.26 -5.17 6.83
CA VAL A 113 -20.77 -3.87 6.32
C VAL A 113 -20.91 -3.78 4.79
N ALA A 114 -20.56 -4.85 4.06
CA ALA A 114 -20.70 -4.89 2.60
C ALA A 114 -22.16 -4.77 2.13
N HIS A 115 -23.12 -5.19 2.95
CA HIS A 115 -24.55 -5.02 2.72
C HIS A 115 -25.11 -3.71 3.27
N SER A 116 -24.25 -2.76 3.66
CA SER A 116 -24.64 -1.45 4.23
C SER A 116 -25.56 -1.60 5.44
N ARG A 117 -25.34 -2.64 6.26
CA ARG A 117 -26.01 -2.79 7.55
C ARG A 117 -25.11 -2.19 8.62
N ASP A 118 -25.70 -1.37 9.48
CA ASP A 118 -24.99 -0.81 10.62
C ASP A 118 -24.59 -1.92 11.59
N LEU A 119 -23.34 -1.87 12.03
CA LEU A 119 -22.85 -2.74 13.09
C LEU A 119 -23.30 -2.18 14.44
N LEU A 120 -23.63 -3.06 15.37
CA LEU A 120 -23.84 -2.67 16.75
C LEU A 120 -22.50 -2.27 17.40
N PRO A 121 -22.47 -1.41 18.44
CA PRO A 121 -21.22 -0.96 19.04
C PRO A 121 -20.26 -2.09 19.45
N PHE A 122 -20.77 -3.18 20.02
CA PHE A 122 -19.95 -4.34 20.40
C PHE A 122 -19.40 -5.11 19.17
N GLU A 123 -20.09 -5.04 18.03
CA GLU A 123 -19.64 -5.65 16.78
C GLU A 123 -18.49 -4.85 16.16
N GLU A 124 -18.55 -3.51 16.24
CA GLU A 124 -17.45 -2.64 15.84
C GLU A 124 -16.21 -2.85 16.71
N GLU A 125 -16.40 -2.93 18.03
CA GLU A 125 -15.32 -3.23 18.98
C GLU A 125 -14.70 -4.60 18.70
N LEU A 126 -15.53 -5.63 18.47
CA LEU A 126 -15.06 -6.97 18.10
C LEU A 126 -14.30 -6.95 16.78
N LEU A 127 -14.80 -6.25 15.76
CA LEU A 127 -14.15 -6.10 14.46
C LEU A 127 -12.77 -5.46 14.61
N SER A 128 -12.70 -4.34 15.34
CA SER A 128 -11.45 -3.63 15.64
C SER A 128 -10.48 -4.50 16.44
N GLY A 129 -10.99 -5.28 17.40
CA GLY A 129 -10.19 -6.20 18.20
C GLY A 129 -9.55 -7.31 17.36
N ILE A 130 -10.34 -7.97 16.52
CA ILE A 130 -9.84 -9.02 15.60
C ILE A 130 -8.80 -8.41 14.64
N ALA A 131 -9.10 -7.26 14.04
CA ALA A 131 -8.19 -6.60 13.10
C ALA A 131 -6.86 -6.22 13.76
N GLY A 132 -6.91 -5.65 14.96
CA GLY A 132 -5.72 -5.30 15.74
C GLY A 132 -4.89 -6.53 16.11
N GLU A 133 -5.53 -7.61 16.54
CA GLU A 133 -4.87 -8.85 16.90
C GLU A 133 -4.17 -9.51 15.69
N ILE A 134 -4.89 -9.70 14.58
CA ILE A 134 -4.34 -10.30 13.36
C ILE A 134 -3.18 -9.44 12.82
N ARG A 135 -3.36 -8.11 12.75
CA ARG A 135 -2.30 -7.19 12.34
C ARG A 135 -1.07 -7.33 13.22
N ASN A 136 -1.24 -7.37 14.53
CA ASN A 136 -0.13 -7.46 15.47
C ASN A 136 0.62 -8.79 15.32
N ARG A 137 -0.10 -9.92 15.25
CA ARG A 137 0.49 -11.26 15.02
C ARG A 137 1.30 -11.30 13.71
N VAL A 138 0.72 -10.81 12.62
CA VAL A 138 1.42 -10.71 11.33
C VAL A 138 2.65 -9.81 11.45
N THR A 139 2.55 -8.65 12.10
CA THR A 139 3.66 -7.70 12.25
C THR A 139 4.84 -8.34 13.01
N ILE A 140 4.56 -9.02 14.12
CA ILE A 140 5.57 -9.74 14.91
C ILE A 140 6.25 -10.82 14.06
N TYR A 141 5.47 -11.61 13.33
CA TYR A 141 6.01 -12.66 12.48
C TYR A 141 6.88 -12.12 11.35
N MET A 142 6.42 -11.10 10.63
CA MET A 142 7.19 -10.47 9.57
C MET A 142 8.50 -9.92 10.10
N SER A 143 8.48 -9.31 11.28
CA SER A 143 9.68 -8.83 11.97
C SER A 143 10.65 -9.97 12.33
N SER A 144 10.15 -11.19 12.56
CA SER A 144 10.95 -12.37 12.94
C SER A 144 11.47 -13.23 11.78
N GLN A 145 10.83 -13.19 10.60
CA GLN A 145 11.21 -13.98 9.42
C GLN A 145 12.30 -13.35 8.57
N ASP A 146 12.59 -12.11 8.88
CA ASP A 146 13.56 -11.31 8.19
C ASP A 146 14.93 -11.60 8.81
N LEU A 147 15.80 -12.33 8.09
CA LEU A 147 17.18 -12.63 8.54
C LEU A 147 18.01 -11.34 8.71
N THR A 148 17.54 -10.24 8.10
CA THR A 148 18.02 -8.87 8.25
C THR A 148 17.20 -8.04 9.22
N GLY A 149 16.09 -8.60 9.75
CA GLY A 149 15.21 -8.00 10.75
C GLY A 149 14.91 -6.56 10.44
N ASP A 150 13.98 -6.26 9.51
CA ASP A 150 13.61 -4.91 9.04
C ASP A 150 13.60 -3.91 10.21
N TYR A 151 14.79 -3.40 10.48
CA TYR A 151 15.04 -2.41 11.51
C TYR A 151 14.51 -1.07 11.01
N PHE A 152 14.23 -0.97 9.72
CA PHE A 152 13.88 0.24 9.01
C PHE A 152 12.40 0.22 8.67
N ALA A 153 11.78 1.39 8.73
CA ALA A 153 10.39 1.55 8.31
C ALA A 153 10.21 1.19 6.82
N ARG A 154 8.97 0.89 6.43
CA ARG A 154 8.60 0.70 5.02
C ARG A 154 7.39 1.53 4.62
N ILE A 155 7.34 1.86 3.33
CA ILE A 155 6.14 2.40 2.69
C ILE A 155 5.22 1.22 2.37
N ASP A 156 3.99 1.25 2.87
CA ASP A 156 2.96 0.25 2.53
C ASP A 156 2.27 0.60 1.21
N SER A 157 1.94 1.88 1.00
CA SER A 157 1.38 2.38 -0.26
C SER A 157 1.62 3.87 -0.43
N VAL A 158 1.85 4.34 -1.65
CA VAL A 158 1.65 5.75 -2.04
C VAL A 158 0.74 5.82 -3.25
N THR A 159 -0.33 6.62 -3.17
CA THR A 159 -1.29 6.83 -4.26
C THR A 159 -1.38 8.31 -4.59
N ASP A 160 -1.18 8.70 -5.85
CA ASP A 160 -1.39 10.08 -6.27
C ASP A 160 -2.88 10.40 -6.53
N SER A 161 -3.23 11.67 -6.65
CA SER A 161 -4.61 12.14 -6.88
C SER A 161 -5.15 11.78 -8.27
N LEU A 162 -4.28 11.33 -9.17
CA LEU A 162 -4.65 10.77 -10.46
C LEU A 162 -4.90 9.26 -10.33
N GLY A 163 -4.57 8.60 -9.23
CA GLY A 163 -4.71 7.17 -9.02
C GLY A 163 -3.52 6.32 -9.48
N ASN A 164 -2.37 6.91 -9.79
CA ASN A 164 -1.13 6.16 -9.89
C ASN A 164 -0.77 5.60 -8.50
N CYS A 165 -0.45 4.32 -8.38
CA CYS A 165 -0.21 3.67 -7.09
C CYS A 165 1.07 2.84 -7.07
N ILE A 166 1.88 3.03 -6.02
CA ILE A 166 2.97 2.14 -5.64
C ILE A 166 2.52 1.39 -4.39
N ASP A 167 2.31 0.08 -4.52
CA ASP A 167 1.96 -0.82 -3.42
C ASP A 167 3.13 -1.77 -3.12
N SER A 168 3.67 -1.74 -1.91
CA SER A 168 4.87 -2.51 -1.56
C SER A 168 4.50 -3.91 -1.07
N PHE A 169 4.24 -4.84 -1.98
CA PHE A 169 4.06 -6.27 -1.65
C PHE A 169 4.79 -7.21 -2.60
N PRO A 170 5.95 -7.75 -2.18
CA PRO A 170 7.21 -7.03 -2.10
C PRO A 170 7.99 -7.14 -3.43
N PRO A 171 8.63 -6.06 -3.91
CA PRO A 171 9.97 -6.15 -4.49
C PRO A 171 11.03 -6.30 -3.38
N ASP A 172 12.22 -6.77 -3.75
CA ASP A 172 13.37 -7.17 -2.93
C ASP A 172 13.53 -6.41 -1.58
N PRO A 173 13.69 -7.10 -0.42
CA PRO A 173 13.99 -6.46 0.88
C PRO A 173 15.21 -5.53 0.87
N MET A 174 16.11 -5.70 -0.11
CA MET A 174 17.30 -4.87 -0.31
C MET A 174 17.07 -3.64 -1.19
N GLU A 175 15.92 -3.51 -1.86
CA GLU A 175 15.62 -2.32 -2.66
C GLU A 175 15.09 -1.19 -1.76
N PRO A 176 15.83 -0.07 -1.63
CA PRO A 176 15.41 1.03 -0.76
C PRO A 176 14.33 1.92 -1.38
N GLY A 177 13.74 1.51 -2.49
CA GLY A 177 12.71 2.26 -3.17
C GLY A 177 12.18 1.62 -4.43
N VAL A 178 11.04 2.13 -4.89
CA VAL A 178 10.34 1.68 -6.11
C VAL A 178 10.03 2.90 -6.98
N ALA A 179 10.18 2.75 -8.30
CA ALA A 179 9.81 3.79 -9.26
C ALA A 179 8.63 3.35 -10.14
N LEU A 180 7.64 4.24 -10.28
CA LEU A 180 6.51 4.09 -11.17
C LEU A 180 6.57 5.17 -12.25
N ARG A 181 6.69 4.73 -13.52
CA ARG A 181 6.51 5.64 -14.66
C ARG A 181 5.04 5.84 -14.93
N THR A 182 4.55 7.04 -14.62
CA THR A 182 3.17 7.43 -14.92
C THR A 182 3.02 7.72 -16.42
N ARG A 183 1.79 7.70 -16.91
CA ARG A 183 1.45 8.17 -18.27
C ARG A 183 0.86 9.59 -18.27
N ALA A 184 0.90 10.26 -17.12
CA ALA A 184 0.29 11.56 -16.94
C ALA A 184 1.17 12.67 -17.52
N VAL A 185 0.53 13.58 -18.25
CA VAL A 185 1.11 14.83 -18.72
C VAL A 185 0.56 15.94 -17.85
N LEU A 186 1.44 16.68 -17.20
CA LEU A 186 1.12 17.79 -16.31
C LEU A 186 1.61 19.11 -16.89
N HIS A 187 1.03 20.20 -16.42
CA HIS A 187 1.40 21.57 -16.76
C HIS A 187 1.67 22.40 -15.49
N PRO A 188 2.50 23.46 -15.57
CA PRO A 188 2.65 24.41 -14.49
C PRO A 188 1.30 24.93 -13.98
N GLY A 189 1.09 24.89 -12.66
CA GLY A 189 -0.18 25.22 -12.01
C GLY A 189 -0.98 24.00 -11.54
N ASP A 190 -0.73 22.83 -12.12
CA ASP A 190 -1.37 21.58 -11.65
C ASP A 190 -0.96 21.26 -10.22
N THR A 191 -1.84 20.57 -9.50
CA THR A 191 -1.59 20.12 -8.12
C THR A 191 -1.84 18.63 -8.02
N ILE A 192 -0.87 17.90 -7.49
CA ILE A 192 -0.93 16.45 -7.24
C ILE A 192 -0.89 16.22 -5.74
N THR A 193 -1.86 15.46 -5.23
CA THR A 193 -1.89 15.03 -3.83
C THR A 193 -1.48 13.57 -3.72
N PHE A 194 -0.54 13.24 -2.84
CA PHE A 194 -0.09 11.88 -2.57
C PHE A 194 -0.62 11.42 -1.22
N ARG A 195 -1.47 10.39 -1.22
CA ARG A 195 -1.85 9.68 0.00
C ARG A 195 -0.79 8.64 0.33
N CYS A 196 -0.11 8.85 1.46
CA CYS A 196 1.03 8.08 1.89
C CYS A 196 0.66 7.22 3.09
N ARG A 197 0.97 5.92 3.04
CA ARG A 197 0.84 4.99 4.17
C ARG A 197 2.14 4.24 4.39
N GLY A 198 2.56 4.15 5.64
CA GLY A 198 3.79 3.45 6.02
C GLY A 198 3.70 2.83 7.40
N THR A 199 4.60 1.88 7.64
CA THR A 199 4.68 1.12 8.88
C THR A 199 6.13 1.08 9.35
N ASP A 200 6.32 1.34 10.64
CA ASP A 200 7.57 1.03 11.34
C ASP A 200 7.42 -0.25 12.17
N PRO A 201 8.27 -1.27 11.99
CA PRO A 201 8.22 -2.50 12.78
C PRO A 201 8.37 -2.29 14.29
N GLN A 202 9.08 -1.23 14.70
CA GLN A 202 9.28 -0.84 16.10
C GLN A 202 8.24 0.20 16.56
N SER A 203 7.21 0.47 15.74
CA SER A 203 6.15 1.44 16.01
C SER A 203 6.62 2.88 16.28
N ARG A 204 7.81 3.25 15.81
CA ARG A 204 8.34 4.62 15.88
C ARG A 204 7.56 5.57 14.97
N ASP A 205 7.76 6.86 15.21
CA ASP A 205 7.16 7.91 14.39
C ASP A 205 7.77 7.95 13.00
N LEU A 206 6.93 8.21 12.00
CA LEU A 206 7.33 8.27 10.60
C LEU A 206 7.32 9.72 10.12
N THR A 207 8.43 10.14 9.53
CA THR A 207 8.61 11.44 8.88
C THR A 207 8.71 11.26 7.37
N TRP A 208 7.99 12.09 6.64
CA TRP A 208 7.87 12.07 5.19
C TRP A 208 8.25 13.41 4.58
N TRP A 209 8.76 13.38 3.36
CA TRP A 209 9.03 14.58 2.57
C TRP A 209 9.04 14.26 1.08
N VAL A 210 8.87 15.28 0.25
CA VAL A 210 8.76 15.13 -1.20
C VAL A 210 9.80 15.99 -1.89
N LEU A 211 10.53 15.41 -2.84
CA LEU A 211 11.43 16.10 -3.75
C LEU A 211 10.94 15.96 -5.21
N PRO A 212 11.12 16.96 -6.08
CA PRO A 212 11.66 18.27 -5.77
C PRO A 212 10.69 19.07 -4.89
N THR A 213 11.22 19.71 -3.85
CA THR A 213 10.50 20.72 -3.07
C THR A 213 10.94 22.10 -3.50
N ARG A 214 10.01 23.06 -3.41
CA ARG A 214 10.27 24.47 -3.70
C ARG A 214 10.41 25.31 -2.44
N ASP A 215 9.88 24.84 -1.32
CA ASP A 215 10.15 25.48 -0.04
C ASP A 215 11.61 25.26 0.31
N THR A 216 12.30 26.35 0.61
CA THR A 216 13.66 26.32 1.18
C THR A 216 13.73 25.43 2.42
N ASP A 217 12.58 25.19 3.05
CA ASP A 217 12.44 24.47 4.31
C ASP A 217 12.18 22.96 4.15
N ASN A 218 11.99 22.45 2.91
CA ASN A 218 11.68 21.04 2.62
C ASN A 218 10.68 20.42 3.63
N PRO A 219 9.38 20.74 3.52
CA PRO A 219 8.41 20.49 4.57
C PRO A 219 8.39 19.02 4.96
N ARG A 220 8.36 18.79 6.27
CA ARG A 220 8.32 17.46 6.87
C ARG A 220 6.93 17.18 7.40
N TYR A 221 6.41 16.01 7.04
CA TYR A 221 5.10 15.54 7.45
C TYR A 221 5.29 14.37 8.39
N THR A 222 4.56 14.33 9.50
CA THR A 222 4.64 13.23 10.47
C THR A 222 3.32 12.48 10.51
N GLY A 223 3.37 11.16 10.45
CA GLY A 223 2.17 10.31 10.53
C GLY A 223 2.31 8.99 9.78
N ARG A 224 1.39 8.07 10.05
CA ARG A 224 1.34 6.74 9.39
C ARG A 224 0.42 6.69 8.18
N ASP A 225 -0.57 7.58 8.12
CA ASP A 225 -1.48 7.82 7.00
C ASP A 225 -1.65 9.34 6.89
N LEU A 226 -1.21 9.94 5.78
CA LEU A 226 -1.26 11.38 5.55
C LEU A 226 -1.28 11.71 4.07
N ASP A 227 -1.68 12.94 3.75
CA ASP A 227 -1.66 13.49 2.40
C ASP A 227 -0.56 14.54 2.25
N ILE A 228 0.24 14.44 1.19
CA ILE A 228 1.27 15.42 0.81
C ILE A 228 0.91 16.06 -0.53
N VAL A 229 1.06 17.38 -0.65
CA VAL A 229 0.70 18.10 -1.87
C VAL A 229 1.95 18.58 -2.60
N TRP A 230 2.06 18.26 -3.89
CA TRP A 230 3.05 18.80 -4.81
C TRP A 230 2.38 19.73 -5.83
N ARG A 231 2.93 20.93 -5.98
CA ARG A 231 2.46 21.95 -6.95
C ARG A 231 3.42 22.02 -8.11
N VAL A 232 2.93 21.65 -9.30
CA VAL A 232 3.70 21.63 -10.54
C VAL A 232 4.00 23.04 -10.98
N SER A 233 5.20 23.27 -11.48
CA SER A 233 5.68 24.59 -11.85
C SER A 233 6.48 24.65 -13.13
N SER A 234 6.82 25.87 -13.57
CA SER A 234 7.67 26.07 -14.74
C SER A 234 9.08 25.48 -14.58
N ALA A 235 9.60 25.37 -13.35
CA ALA A 235 10.89 24.70 -13.11
C ALA A 235 10.78 23.18 -13.23
N ASP A 236 9.56 22.64 -13.18
CA ASP A 236 9.28 21.21 -13.30
C ASP A 236 9.16 20.74 -14.75
N ILE A 237 9.11 21.66 -15.72
CA ILE A 237 9.03 21.34 -17.16
C ILE A 237 10.17 20.41 -17.57
N ALA A 238 9.83 19.21 -18.00
CA ALA A 238 10.75 18.19 -18.50
C ALA A 238 9.97 17.03 -19.14
N ALA A 239 10.54 16.42 -20.18
CA ALA A 239 10.02 15.17 -20.74
C ALA A 239 10.06 13.99 -19.75
N ARG A 240 10.82 14.15 -18.66
CA ARG A 240 10.88 13.26 -17.52
C ARG A 240 11.08 14.08 -16.25
N ARG A 241 10.08 14.09 -15.38
CA ARG A 241 10.13 14.70 -14.05
C ARG A 241 9.92 13.63 -13.00
N ASP A 242 10.97 13.38 -12.21
CA ASP A 242 10.92 12.41 -11.12
C ASP A 242 10.49 13.15 -9.83
N VAL A 243 9.46 12.62 -9.16
CA VAL A 243 8.95 13.08 -7.88
C VAL A 243 9.19 11.97 -6.86
N HIS A 244 10.06 12.23 -5.90
CA HIS A 244 10.50 11.30 -4.87
C HIS A 244 9.78 11.59 -3.56
N ILE A 245 9.01 10.63 -3.06
CA ILE A 245 8.44 10.64 -1.72
C ILE A 245 9.34 9.77 -0.84
N TYR A 246 10.03 10.41 0.09
CA TYR A 246 10.90 9.73 1.05
C TYR A 246 10.19 9.55 2.38
N MET A 247 10.61 8.52 3.09
CA MET A 247 10.14 8.22 4.43
C MET A 247 11.31 7.77 5.31
N LYS A 248 11.32 8.22 6.56
CA LYS A 248 12.19 7.68 7.61
C LYS A 248 11.46 7.55 8.95
N SER A 249 11.87 6.59 9.75
CA SER A 249 11.49 6.49 11.15
C SER A 249 12.25 7.51 12.01
N SER A 250 11.79 7.76 13.23
CA SER A 250 12.53 8.53 14.25
C SER A 250 13.70 7.77 14.89
N GLY A 251 14.03 6.57 14.37
CA GLY A 251 15.14 5.75 14.85
C GLY A 251 16.52 6.29 14.44
N PRO A 252 17.61 5.84 15.11
CA PRO A 252 18.97 6.31 14.86
C PRO A 252 19.65 5.70 13.62
N TYR A 253 19.10 4.62 13.05
CA TYR A 253 19.65 3.97 11.86
C TYR A 253 18.61 3.95 10.75
N HIS A 254 19.09 4.12 9.51
CA HIS A 254 18.26 4.15 8.33
C HIS A 254 18.74 3.17 7.24
N ARG A 255 17.79 2.64 6.44
CA ARG A 255 18.08 1.64 5.40
C ARG A 255 19.12 2.15 4.42
N VAL A 256 18.99 3.40 4.01
CA VAL A 256 19.98 4.12 3.21
C VAL A 256 20.61 5.20 4.07
N ASN A 257 21.90 5.02 4.33
CA ASN A 257 22.71 5.98 5.06
C ASN A 257 23.49 6.90 4.09
N ALA A 258 22.74 7.70 3.33
CA ALA A 258 23.28 8.73 2.44
C ALA A 258 22.51 10.04 2.60
N GLY A 259 23.22 11.16 2.62
CA GLY A 259 22.62 12.47 2.90
C GLY A 259 22.00 12.52 4.29
N GLU A 260 20.70 12.84 4.38
CA GLU A 260 19.95 12.90 5.64
C GLU A 260 19.40 11.56 6.15
N GLY A 261 19.66 10.47 5.43
CA GLY A 261 19.21 9.12 5.75
C GLY A 261 17.72 8.90 5.48
N PHE A 262 17.37 7.74 4.91
CA PHE A 262 15.97 7.36 4.72
C PHE A 262 15.78 5.84 4.75
N ASP A 263 14.56 5.42 5.07
CA ASP A 263 14.20 4.00 5.19
C ASP A 263 13.58 3.45 3.91
N TYR A 264 12.88 4.31 3.15
CA TYR A 264 12.28 3.95 1.87
C TYR A 264 12.04 5.19 0.98
N CYS A 265 12.04 5.01 -0.34
CA CYS A 265 11.69 6.03 -1.33
C CYS A 265 10.69 5.51 -2.37
N ALA A 266 9.55 6.19 -2.55
CA ALA A 266 8.62 5.95 -3.64
C ALA A 266 8.81 7.04 -4.71
N THR A 267 9.07 6.67 -5.96
CA THR A 267 9.32 7.62 -7.06
C THR A 267 8.23 7.56 -8.11
N PHE A 268 7.57 8.69 -8.39
CA PHE A 268 6.64 8.85 -9.50
C PHE A 268 7.30 9.63 -10.62
N ILE A 269 7.23 9.13 -11.85
CA ILE A 269 7.82 9.79 -13.01
C ILE A 269 6.70 10.34 -13.90
N TYR A 270 6.65 11.65 -14.05
CA TYR A 270 5.68 12.39 -14.87
C TYR A 270 6.34 12.98 -16.12
N THR A 271 5.50 13.37 -17.09
CA THR A 271 5.90 14.30 -18.16
C THR A 271 5.32 15.67 -17.82
N VAL A 272 6.13 16.72 -17.79
CA VAL A 272 5.67 18.09 -17.53
C VAL A 272 5.98 18.96 -18.74
N LEU A 273 4.94 19.50 -19.37
CA LEU A 273 5.06 20.34 -20.56
C LEU A 273 4.79 21.81 -20.23
N PRO A 274 5.30 22.77 -21.01
CA PRO A 274 4.87 24.16 -20.90
C PRO A 274 3.35 24.28 -21.03
N GLY A 275 2.75 25.31 -20.42
CA GLY A 275 1.36 25.68 -20.72
C GLY A 275 1.25 26.22 -22.15
N GLU A 276 0.04 26.33 -22.71
CA GLU A 276 -0.13 26.99 -24.00
C GLU A 276 0.42 28.42 -23.93
N ASP A 277 1.45 28.69 -24.73
CA ASP A 277 2.00 30.03 -24.88
C ASP A 277 0.89 30.98 -25.38
N SER A 278 0.53 31.95 -24.54
CA SER A 278 -0.32 33.08 -24.91
C SER A 278 0.35 34.03 -25.92
N THR A 279 1.47 33.64 -26.54
CA THR A 279 2.18 34.38 -27.59
C THR A 279 1.87 33.91 -29.00
N ARG A 280 0.62 33.47 -29.27
CA ARG A 280 0.06 33.63 -30.63
C ARG A 280 -0.64 34.98 -30.72
N THR A 281 0.16 36.05 -30.67
CA THR A 281 -0.29 37.33 -31.22
C THR A 281 -0.32 37.16 -32.73
N THR A 282 -1.53 37.23 -33.26
CA THR A 282 -1.87 37.37 -34.69
C THR A 282 -0.84 38.18 -35.46
N SER A 283 -0.36 37.63 -36.57
CA SER A 283 0.12 38.40 -37.72
C SER A 283 -0.71 37.99 -38.93
#